data_AF-A0A8C2BVU9-F1
#
_entry.id   AF-A0A8C2BVU9-F1
#
_cell.length_a   1.000
_cell.length_b   1.000
_cell.length_c   1.000
_cell.angle_alpha   90.00
_cell.angle_beta   90.00
_cell.angle_gamma   90.00
#
_symmetry.space_group_name_H-M   'P 1'
#
loop_
_entity.id
_entity.type
_entity.pdbx_description
1 polymer ?
#
loop_
_entity_poly.entity_id
_entity_poly.type
_entity_poly.pdbx_seq_one_letter_code
_entity_poly.pdbx_strand_id
1 'polypeptide(L)'
;MQTNANTHTHTHTHTTYNIHTYSVIPSLTHIINSSLHSGTFPSAFKQARVSPLLKKPSLNPALLENYRPVSLLPFIAKTLERAVFNQLSMFLVQNNLLDSNQSGFKSGHSTETALLSVTEALRLARAASKSSVLILLDLSAAFDTVNHQILLSTLRKMGISGTALQWLNSYLSDRSFMVSWRGEVSKSQQLATGVPQGSVLGPLLFSIYMTSLGSVIQKHGFSYHCYADDTQLYFSFQPDDPTVVARISACLSDISSWMNDHHLQLNLTKTELLVVPANPSFHHNFSIQLGSSTITPSRTARNLGVVMDHQLSFTDHIATTTRSCRFALYNIRKIRPFLSEQATQLLVQALVLSRLDYCNALLAGLPACTIKPLQLIQNAAARVVFNEPKKAHITPLLIRLHWLPVAAHIKFKVLMLAYKTTTGMAPTYLSSFVQSYVPSRSLHSASERRLVVPSQRGSKSLSRTFSWTAPSWWNDLPISIRTSESLLIFKKHLKTFACT
;
A
#
# COMPACT_ATOMS: atom_id res chain seq x y z
N MET A 1 33.86 -29.64 -38.22
CA MET A 1 33.29 -28.74 -39.24
C MET A 1 31.79 -28.94 -39.30
N GLN A 2 31.04 -28.20 -38.48
CA GLN A 2 29.62 -27.92 -38.70
C GLN A 2 29.33 -26.67 -37.86
N THR A 3 28.90 -25.63 -38.55
CA THR A 3 28.87 -24.24 -38.15
C THR A 3 27.61 -23.88 -37.35
N ASN A 4 27.81 -23.03 -36.35
CA ASN A 4 26.80 -22.25 -35.64
C ASN A 4 25.83 -21.56 -36.61
N ALA A 5 24.53 -21.81 -36.46
CA ALA A 5 23.47 -21.10 -37.19
C ALA A 5 22.34 -20.53 -36.30
N ASN A 6 22.49 -20.50 -34.97
CA ASN A 6 21.41 -20.09 -34.06
C ASN A 6 21.69 -18.82 -33.22
N THR A 7 22.68 -18.00 -33.56
CA THR A 7 23.02 -16.77 -32.81
C THR A 7 22.59 -15.45 -33.46
N HIS A 8 21.94 -15.46 -34.64
CA HIS A 8 21.63 -14.22 -35.38
C HIS A 8 20.21 -13.65 -35.22
N THR A 9 19.29 -14.33 -34.53
CA THR A 9 17.89 -13.86 -34.41
C THR A 9 17.61 -12.99 -33.18
N HIS A 10 18.46 -13.02 -32.15
CA HIS A 10 18.25 -12.24 -30.92
C HIS A 10 18.95 -10.88 -30.87
N THR A 11 20.01 -10.67 -31.67
CA THR A 11 20.72 -9.38 -31.71
C THR A 11 20.00 -8.35 -32.58
N HIS A 12 19.41 -8.76 -33.71
CA HIS A 12 18.69 -7.83 -34.59
C HIS A 12 17.43 -7.21 -33.96
N THR A 13 16.72 -7.92 -33.09
CA THR A 13 15.53 -7.35 -32.43
C THR A 13 15.90 -6.21 -31.48
N HIS A 14 16.97 -6.33 -30.69
CA HIS A 14 17.41 -5.27 -29.76
C HIS A 14 17.96 -4.02 -30.47
N THR A 15 18.65 -4.16 -31.60
CA THR A 15 19.19 -3.01 -32.34
C THR A 15 18.10 -2.24 -33.08
N THR A 16 17.10 -2.95 -33.64
CA THR A 16 16.01 -2.33 -34.40
C THR A 16 15.05 -1.53 -33.50
N TYR A 17 14.77 -2.01 -32.27
CA TYR A 17 13.99 -1.24 -31.29
C TYR A 17 14.70 0.07 -30.88
N ASN A 18 16.03 0.07 -30.76
CA ASN A 18 16.78 1.27 -30.38
C ASN A 18 16.79 2.32 -31.50
N ILE A 19 16.96 1.93 -32.76
CA ILE A 19 17.05 2.88 -33.89
C ILE A 19 15.74 3.66 -34.07
N HIS A 20 14.57 3.01 -33.97
CA HIS A 20 13.28 3.70 -34.07
C HIS A 20 13.00 4.62 -32.88
N THR A 21 13.48 4.26 -31.69
CA THR A 21 13.25 5.08 -30.48
C THR A 21 13.93 6.45 -30.59
N TYR A 22 15.15 6.53 -31.11
CA TYR A 22 15.85 7.81 -31.31
C TYR A 22 15.17 8.75 -32.31
N SER A 23 14.49 8.19 -33.33
CA SER A 23 13.79 9.01 -34.33
C SER A 23 12.50 9.66 -33.82
N VAL A 24 11.82 9.04 -32.85
CA VAL A 24 10.51 9.49 -32.35
C VAL A 24 10.64 10.39 -31.12
N ILE A 25 11.74 10.29 -30.38
CA ILE A 25 12.01 11.10 -29.17
C ILE A 25 11.87 12.61 -29.45
N PRO A 26 12.51 13.21 -30.48
CA PRO A 26 12.41 14.65 -30.71
C PRO A 26 10.97 15.13 -30.91
N SER A 27 10.17 14.37 -31.66
CA SER A 27 8.76 14.67 -31.91
C SER A 27 7.92 14.57 -30.63
N LEU A 28 8.13 13.53 -29.82
CA LEU A 28 7.44 13.38 -28.53
C LEU A 28 7.82 14.50 -27.57
N THR A 29 9.10 14.85 -27.48
CA THR A 29 9.59 15.97 -26.66
C THR A 29 8.97 17.28 -27.13
N HIS A 30 8.89 17.51 -28.43
CA HIS A 30 8.24 18.70 -28.99
C HIS A 30 6.75 18.77 -28.63
N ILE A 31 6.01 17.66 -28.76
CA ILE A 31 4.59 17.58 -28.39
C ILE A 31 4.40 17.88 -26.90
N ILE A 32 5.21 17.27 -26.03
CA ILE A 32 5.14 17.47 -24.58
C ILE A 32 5.43 18.92 -24.23
N ASN A 33 6.53 19.48 -24.73
CA ASN A 33 6.92 20.86 -24.42
C ASN A 33 5.88 21.87 -24.95
N SER A 34 5.35 21.65 -26.15
CA SER A 34 4.30 22.51 -26.72
C SER A 34 3.04 22.45 -25.86
N SER A 35 2.63 21.27 -25.41
CA SER A 35 1.48 21.10 -24.51
C SER A 35 1.69 21.85 -23.19
N LEU A 36 2.85 21.70 -22.55
CA LEU A 36 3.17 22.35 -21.28
C LEU A 36 3.27 23.87 -21.43
N HIS A 37 3.90 24.37 -22.49
CA HIS A 37 4.08 25.80 -22.72
C HIS A 37 2.75 26.51 -23.04
N SER A 38 1.88 25.87 -23.82
CA SER A 38 0.55 26.40 -24.16
C SER A 38 -0.52 26.19 -23.08
N GLY A 39 -0.21 25.45 -22.02
CA GLY A 39 -1.20 25.12 -20.99
C GLY A 39 -2.37 24.29 -21.51
N THR A 40 -2.17 23.49 -22.55
CA THR A 40 -3.26 22.77 -23.23
C THR A 40 -2.95 21.28 -23.32
N PHE A 41 -3.88 20.44 -22.84
CA PHE A 41 -3.80 18.99 -23.02
C PHE A 41 -4.33 18.60 -24.41
N PRO A 42 -3.58 17.85 -25.23
CA PRO A 42 -3.98 17.55 -26.60
C PRO A 42 -5.34 16.85 -26.69
N SER A 43 -6.23 17.34 -27.57
CA SER A 43 -7.58 16.78 -27.75
C SER A 43 -7.57 15.30 -28.16
N ALA A 44 -6.60 14.88 -28.97
CA ALA A 44 -6.38 13.49 -29.36
C ALA A 44 -6.13 12.55 -28.15
N PHE A 45 -5.72 13.09 -27.00
CA PHE A 45 -5.44 12.33 -25.78
C PHE A 45 -6.63 12.29 -24.80
N LYS A 46 -7.72 13.02 -25.11
CA LYS A 46 -8.88 13.17 -24.22
C LYS A 46 -9.91 12.04 -24.33
N GLN A 47 -9.85 11.21 -25.37
CA GLN A 47 -10.75 10.07 -25.55
C GLN A 47 -10.19 8.81 -24.88
N ALA A 48 -11.00 8.16 -24.04
CA ALA A 48 -10.67 6.90 -23.38
C ALA A 48 -11.48 5.72 -23.96
N ARG A 49 -10.87 4.54 -24.05
CA ARG A 49 -11.60 3.28 -24.29
C ARG A 49 -11.81 2.56 -22.97
N VAL A 50 -13.05 2.47 -22.51
CA VAL A 50 -13.40 1.82 -21.25
C VAL A 50 -13.66 0.34 -21.48
N SER A 51 -12.94 -0.51 -20.75
CA SER A 51 -13.20 -1.95 -20.71
C SER A 51 -13.75 -2.33 -19.33
N PRO A 52 -15.00 -2.83 -19.24
CA PRO A 52 -15.55 -3.28 -17.97
C PRO A 52 -14.94 -4.64 -17.61
N LEU A 53 -14.28 -4.69 -16.45
CA LEU A 53 -13.66 -5.90 -15.92
C LEU A 53 -14.43 -6.42 -14.72
N LEU A 54 -14.76 -7.70 -14.70
CA LEU A 54 -15.41 -8.32 -13.54
C LEU A 54 -14.47 -8.29 -12.34
N LYS A 55 -14.91 -7.72 -11.20
CA LYS A 55 -14.09 -7.50 -10.00
C LYS A 55 -13.50 -8.80 -9.45
N LYS A 56 -14.25 -9.90 -9.51
CA LYS A 56 -13.81 -11.25 -9.14
C LYS A 56 -14.50 -12.28 -10.04
N PRO A 57 -13.81 -13.36 -10.47
CA PRO A 57 -14.41 -14.39 -11.31
C PRO A 57 -15.64 -15.09 -10.71
N SER A 58 -15.75 -15.11 -9.37
CA SER A 58 -16.86 -15.75 -8.65
C SER A 58 -18.12 -14.89 -8.50
N LEU A 59 -18.08 -13.62 -8.93
CA LEU A 59 -19.22 -12.72 -8.81
C LEU A 59 -20.19 -12.91 -9.97
N ASN A 60 -21.47 -12.63 -9.73
CA ASN A 60 -22.50 -12.74 -10.75
C ASN A 60 -22.25 -11.73 -11.90
N PRO A 61 -21.96 -12.19 -13.14
CA PRO A 61 -21.70 -11.31 -14.27
C PRO A 61 -22.94 -10.54 -14.78
N ALA A 62 -24.14 -10.86 -14.30
CA ALA A 62 -25.38 -10.14 -14.65
C ALA A 62 -25.54 -8.81 -13.89
N LEU A 63 -24.83 -8.62 -12.78
CA LEU A 63 -24.94 -7.42 -11.95
C LEU A 63 -23.86 -6.40 -12.36
N LEU A 64 -24.28 -5.20 -12.76
CA LEU A 64 -23.37 -4.13 -13.23
C LEU A 64 -22.39 -3.68 -12.15
N GLU A 65 -22.81 -3.66 -10.88
CA GLU A 65 -21.97 -3.31 -9.72
C GLU A 65 -20.76 -4.23 -9.54
N ASN A 66 -20.78 -5.43 -10.14
CA ASN A 66 -19.67 -6.37 -10.09
C ASN A 66 -18.57 -6.04 -11.11
N TYR A 67 -18.78 -5.07 -11.99
CA TYR A 67 -17.77 -4.62 -12.94
C TYR A 67 -17.02 -3.40 -12.42
N ARG A 68 -15.76 -3.28 -12.84
CA ARG A 68 -14.93 -2.10 -12.67
C ARG A 68 -14.62 -1.55 -14.07
N PRO A 69 -14.97 -0.29 -14.38
CA PRO A 69 -14.57 0.33 -15.63
C PRO A 69 -13.06 0.60 -15.57
N VAL A 70 -12.30 0.16 -16.58
CA VAL A 70 -10.88 0.51 -16.73
C VAL A 70 -10.71 1.37 -17.97
N SER A 71 -10.20 2.58 -17.80
CA SER A 71 -9.94 3.51 -18.90
C SER A 71 -8.59 3.19 -19.55
N LEU A 72 -8.64 2.69 -20.79
CA LEU A 72 -7.47 2.56 -21.64
C LEU A 72 -7.22 3.91 -22.31
N LEU A 73 -6.25 4.64 -21.76
CA LEU A 73 -5.78 5.92 -22.30
C LEU A 73 -4.67 5.70 -23.34
N PRO A 74 -4.52 6.60 -24.33
CA PRO A 74 -3.40 6.56 -25.27
C PRO A 74 -2.05 6.50 -24.57
N PHE A 75 -1.13 5.69 -25.07
CA PHE A 75 0.19 5.52 -24.45
C PHE A 75 0.95 6.85 -24.34
N ILE A 76 0.94 7.66 -25.40
CA ILE A 76 1.61 8.96 -25.43
C ILE A 76 1.03 9.92 -24.37
N ALA A 77 -0.29 9.84 -24.13
CA ALA A 77 -0.95 10.62 -23.07
C ALA A 77 -0.34 10.31 -21.70
N LYS A 78 -0.11 9.02 -21.40
CA LYS A 78 0.52 8.60 -20.13
C LYS A 78 1.95 9.11 -19.98
N THR A 79 2.71 9.24 -21.08
CA THR A 79 4.05 9.82 -21.05
C THR A 79 4.01 11.31 -20.72
N LEU A 80 3.10 12.06 -21.33
CA LEU A 80 2.87 13.47 -20.99
C LEU A 80 2.39 13.64 -19.54
N GLU A 81 1.41 12.84 -19.11
CA GLU A 81 0.94 12.84 -17.72
C GLU A 81 2.06 12.53 -16.74
N ARG A 82 2.98 11.61 -17.08
CA ARG A 82 4.15 11.29 -16.25
C ARG A 82 5.09 12.49 -16.10
N ALA A 83 5.32 13.24 -17.17
CA ALA A 83 6.13 14.46 -17.10
C ALA A 83 5.51 15.49 -16.14
N VAL A 84 4.20 15.73 -16.26
CA VAL A 84 3.46 16.63 -15.35
C VAL A 84 3.43 16.10 -13.93
N PHE A 85 3.19 14.80 -13.73
CA PHE A 85 3.19 14.16 -12.42
C PHE A 85 4.52 14.39 -11.70
N ASN A 86 5.65 14.17 -12.39
CA ASN A 86 6.97 14.35 -11.80
C ASN A 86 7.20 15.81 -11.34
N GLN A 87 6.83 16.80 -12.17
CA GLN A 87 6.97 18.22 -11.82
C GLN A 87 6.03 18.62 -10.68
N LEU A 88 4.75 18.24 -10.77
CA LEU A 88 3.73 18.55 -9.79
C LEU A 88 4.02 17.89 -8.44
N SER A 89 4.37 16.60 -8.41
CA SER A 89 4.74 15.92 -7.17
C SER A 89 5.98 16.54 -6.53
N MET A 90 6.99 16.94 -7.32
CA MET A 90 8.17 17.62 -6.79
C MET A 90 7.80 18.94 -6.11
N PHE A 91 7.00 19.78 -6.78
CA PHE A 91 6.50 21.03 -6.20
C PHE A 91 5.72 20.81 -4.89
N LEU A 92 4.79 19.86 -4.89
CA LEU A 92 3.94 19.57 -3.73
C LEU A 92 4.75 19.05 -2.54
N VAL A 93 5.78 18.24 -2.78
CA VAL A 93 6.67 17.72 -1.73
C VAL A 93 7.59 18.80 -1.19
N GLN A 94 8.24 19.59 -2.07
CA GLN A 94 9.16 20.66 -1.65
C GLN A 94 8.48 21.73 -0.80
N ASN A 95 7.19 21.99 -1.05
CA ASN A 95 6.40 22.97 -0.31
C ASN A 95 5.57 22.37 0.83
N ASN A 96 5.74 21.08 1.16
CA ASN A 96 4.99 20.37 2.21
C ASN A 96 3.46 20.50 2.08
N LEU A 97 2.94 20.45 0.86
CA LEU A 97 1.52 20.67 0.57
C LEU A 97 0.69 19.37 0.56
N LEU A 98 1.34 18.21 0.59
CA LEU A 98 0.64 16.93 0.67
C LEU A 98 0.36 16.55 2.12
N ASP A 99 -0.82 15.97 2.34
CA ASP A 99 -1.15 15.33 3.61
C ASP A 99 -0.08 14.29 4.00
N SER A 100 0.43 14.43 5.22
CA SER A 100 1.39 13.51 5.84
C SER A 100 0.84 12.10 6.05
N ASN A 101 -0.48 11.97 6.23
CA ASN A 101 -1.17 10.70 6.47
C ASN A 101 -1.67 10.03 5.18
N GLN A 102 -1.41 10.62 4.01
CA GLN A 102 -1.68 9.99 2.71
C GLN A 102 -0.45 9.20 2.22
N SER A 103 -0.64 7.90 2.03
CA SER A 103 0.41 6.96 1.60
C SER A 103 0.22 6.36 0.21
N GLY A 104 -0.94 6.57 -0.41
CA GLY A 104 -1.20 6.15 -1.77
C GLY A 104 -0.29 6.87 -2.77
N PHE A 105 0.27 6.12 -3.72
CA PHE A 105 1.01 6.64 -4.88
C PHE A 105 2.20 7.58 -4.55
N LYS A 106 2.75 7.48 -3.34
CA LYS A 106 3.83 8.33 -2.84
C LYS A 106 5.12 7.52 -2.69
N SER A 107 6.25 8.08 -3.14
CA SER A 107 7.54 7.41 -3.03
C SER A 107 7.93 7.20 -1.56
N GLY A 108 8.48 6.03 -1.23
CA GLY A 108 8.82 5.67 0.15
C GLY A 108 7.66 5.17 1.01
N HIS A 109 6.41 5.32 0.54
CA HIS A 109 5.21 4.83 1.22
C HIS A 109 4.75 3.49 0.61
N SER A 110 4.07 2.67 1.41
CA SER A 110 3.44 1.42 0.96
C SER A 110 2.21 1.10 1.80
N THR A 111 1.45 0.07 1.41
CA THR A 111 0.39 -0.48 2.26
C THR A 111 0.96 -0.96 3.59
N GLU A 112 2.16 -1.56 3.59
CA GLU A 112 2.85 -2.00 4.80
C GLU A 112 3.19 -0.84 5.74
N THR A 113 3.73 0.29 5.24
CA THR A 113 4.03 1.45 6.10
C THR A 113 2.77 2.07 6.69
N ALA A 114 1.70 2.17 5.90
CA ALA A 114 0.40 2.69 6.35
C ALA A 114 -0.21 1.81 7.44
N LEU A 115 -0.32 0.50 7.18
CA LEU A 115 -0.86 -0.45 8.15
C LEU A 115 0.00 -0.55 9.41
N LEU A 116 1.32 -0.39 9.30
CA LEU A 116 2.22 -0.40 10.44
C LEU A 116 1.92 0.78 11.37
N SER A 117 1.71 1.97 10.83
CA SER A 117 1.32 3.17 11.60
C SER A 117 0.04 2.96 12.39
N VAL A 118 -1.02 2.48 11.71
CA VAL A 118 -2.33 2.23 12.34
C VAL A 118 -2.23 1.12 13.38
N THR A 119 -1.59 0.00 13.04
CA THR A 119 -1.43 -1.15 13.95
C THR A 119 -0.61 -0.76 15.18
N GLU A 120 0.41 0.08 15.01
CA GLU A 120 1.23 0.59 16.10
C GLU A 120 0.42 1.39 17.11
N ALA A 121 -0.40 2.33 16.62
CA ALA A 121 -1.28 3.13 17.48
C ALA A 121 -2.24 2.24 18.28
N LEU A 122 -2.87 1.25 17.63
CA LEU A 122 -3.79 0.32 18.29
C LEU A 122 -3.08 -0.57 19.33
N ARG A 123 -1.87 -1.05 19.03
CA ARG A 123 -1.07 -1.86 19.96
C ARG A 123 -0.60 -1.05 21.17
N LEU A 124 -0.16 0.19 20.96
CA LEU A 124 0.26 1.10 22.03
C LEU A 124 -0.92 1.44 22.95
N ALA A 125 -2.09 1.74 22.38
CA ALA A 125 -3.31 1.99 23.14
C ALA A 125 -3.69 0.78 24.01
N ARG A 126 -3.68 -0.43 23.43
CA ARG A 126 -3.95 -1.66 24.16
C ARG A 126 -2.90 -1.93 25.26
N ALA A 127 -1.63 -1.61 25.01
CA ALA A 127 -0.58 -1.74 26.01
C ALA A 127 -0.76 -0.76 27.19
N ALA A 128 -1.42 0.37 26.95
CA ALA A 128 -1.84 1.36 27.95
C ALA A 128 -3.25 1.08 28.52
N SER A 129 -3.77 -0.14 28.37
CA SER A 129 -5.09 -0.57 28.85
C SER A 129 -6.27 0.24 28.31
N LYS A 130 -6.13 0.84 27.12
CA LYS A 130 -7.20 1.54 26.40
C LYS A 130 -7.84 0.67 25.33
N SER A 131 -9.12 0.88 25.09
CA SER A 131 -9.82 0.35 23.92
C SER A 131 -9.56 1.26 22.71
N SER A 132 -9.78 0.74 21.51
CA SER A 132 -9.66 1.52 20.28
C SER A 132 -10.72 1.10 19.27
N VAL A 133 -11.12 2.05 18.44
CA VAL A 133 -12.00 1.83 17.31
C VAL A 133 -11.19 2.08 16.04
N LEU A 134 -11.35 1.21 15.05
CA LEU A 134 -10.88 1.36 13.68
C LEU A 134 -12.09 1.34 12.75
N ILE A 135 -12.24 2.39 11.95
CA ILE A 135 -13.32 2.55 10.96
C ILE A 135 -12.68 2.60 9.59
N LEU A 136 -13.11 1.72 8.70
CA LEU A 136 -12.67 1.69 7.31
C LEU A 136 -13.79 2.25 6.45
N LEU A 137 -13.60 3.45 5.92
CA LEU A 137 -14.56 4.09 5.02
C LEU A 137 -14.42 3.51 3.61
N ASP A 138 -15.55 3.25 2.96
CA ASP A 138 -15.62 2.87 1.56
C ASP A 138 -16.36 3.97 0.78
N LEU A 139 -15.85 4.35 -0.38
CA LEU A 139 -16.48 5.36 -1.25
C LEU A 139 -17.06 4.68 -2.49
N SER A 140 -18.27 5.09 -2.87
CA SER A 140 -18.88 4.67 -4.12
C SER A 140 -18.31 5.47 -5.30
N ALA A 141 -17.68 4.75 -6.25
CA ALA A 141 -17.16 5.31 -7.51
C ALA A 141 -16.26 6.55 -7.33
N ALA A 142 -15.37 6.52 -6.33
CA ALA A 142 -14.61 7.69 -5.86
C ALA A 142 -13.88 8.48 -6.97
N PHE A 143 -13.23 7.78 -7.89
CA PHE A 143 -12.49 8.44 -8.99
C PHE A 143 -13.44 9.07 -10.01
N ASP A 144 -14.61 8.48 -10.25
CA ASP A 144 -15.56 8.89 -11.29
C ASP A 144 -16.42 10.09 -10.84
N THR A 145 -16.48 10.37 -9.53
CA THR A 145 -17.32 11.41 -8.93
C THR A 145 -16.59 12.71 -8.62
N VAL A 146 -15.26 12.78 -8.82
CA VAL A 146 -14.46 13.98 -8.55
C VAL A 146 -14.99 15.19 -9.33
N ASN A 147 -15.41 16.24 -8.63
CA ASN A 147 -15.84 17.48 -9.25
C ASN A 147 -14.64 18.31 -9.72
N HIS A 148 -14.62 18.71 -10.99
CA HIS A 148 -13.48 19.42 -11.58
C HIS A 148 -13.31 20.83 -11.02
N GLN A 149 -14.39 21.57 -10.77
CA GLN A 149 -14.31 22.93 -10.24
C GLN A 149 -13.74 22.94 -8.82
N ILE A 150 -14.19 22.02 -7.95
CA ILE A 150 -13.66 21.87 -6.59
C ILE A 150 -12.18 21.51 -6.66
N LEU A 151 -11.80 20.52 -7.47
CA LEU A 151 -10.39 20.10 -7.63
C LEU A 151 -9.50 21.26 -8.09
N LEU A 152 -9.91 22.01 -9.12
CA LEU A 152 -9.17 23.16 -9.63
C LEU A 152 -9.07 24.29 -8.60
N SER A 153 -10.12 24.51 -7.81
CA SER A 153 -10.10 25.48 -6.71
C SER A 153 -9.09 25.08 -5.62
N THR A 154 -9.01 23.79 -5.29
CA THR A 154 -8.06 23.24 -4.32
C THR A 154 -6.62 23.39 -4.84
N LEU A 155 -6.37 23.02 -6.10
CA LEU A 155 -5.06 23.21 -6.75
C LEU A 155 -4.62 24.69 -6.71
N ARG A 156 -5.54 25.62 -6.98
CA ARG A 156 -5.27 27.06 -6.90
C ARG A 156 -4.91 27.49 -5.47
N LYS A 157 -5.65 27.02 -4.46
CA LYS A 157 -5.36 27.29 -3.03
C LYS A 157 -3.99 26.75 -2.61
N MET A 158 -3.50 25.70 -3.25
CA MET A 158 -2.16 25.14 -3.05
C MET A 158 -1.05 25.90 -3.81
N GLY A 159 -1.37 27.04 -4.43
CA GLY A 159 -0.40 27.88 -5.13
C GLY A 159 -0.16 27.52 -6.61
N ILE A 160 -0.88 26.53 -7.16
CA ILE A 160 -0.76 26.17 -8.57
C ILE A 160 -1.55 27.19 -9.40
N SER A 161 -0.87 27.90 -10.29
CA SER A 161 -1.42 29.03 -11.04
C SER A 161 -0.88 29.11 -12.47
N GLY A 162 -1.33 30.11 -13.23
CA GLY A 162 -0.89 30.37 -14.59
C GLY A 162 -1.08 29.17 -15.54
N THR A 163 -0.10 28.96 -16.40
CA THR A 163 -0.09 27.90 -17.42
C THR A 163 -0.28 26.50 -16.85
N ALA A 164 0.25 26.23 -15.66
CA ALA A 164 0.11 24.91 -15.04
C ALA A 164 -1.34 24.61 -14.63
N LEU A 165 -2.03 25.60 -14.04
CA LEU A 165 -3.45 25.45 -13.70
C LEU A 165 -4.33 25.38 -14.95
N GLN A 166 -3.99 26.16 -15.98
CA GLN A 166 -4.65 26.10 -17.29
C GLN A 166 -4.51 24.70 -17.92
N TRP A 167 -3.32 24.11 -17.83
CA TRP A 167 -3.06 22.76 -18.32
C TRP A 167 -3.90 21.72 -17.58
N LEU A 168 -3.99 21.80 -16.25
CA LEU A 168 -4.81 20.89 -15.44
C LEU A 168 -6.30 21.04 -15.76
N ASN A 169 -6.78 22.27 -15.96
CA ASN A 169 -8.14 22.51 -16.43
C ASN A 169 -8.37 21.85 -17.80
N SER A 170 -7.48 22.11 -18.77
CA SER A 170 -7.54 21.50 -20.10
C SER A 170 -7.47 19.96 -20.06
N TYR A 171 -6.69 19.38 -19.15
CA TYR A 171 -6.59 17.93 -18.96
C TYR A 171 -7.91 17.30 -18.49
N LEU A 172 -8.67 18.01 -17.65
CA LEU A 172 -9.94 17.55 -17.08
C LEU A 172 -11.14 17.83 -18.00
N SER A 173 -11.14 18.93 -18.74
CA SER A 173 -12.25 19.35 -19.61
C SER A 173 -12.31 18.59 -20.95
N ASP A 174 -13.50 18.54 -21.54
CA ASP A 174 -13.79 17.98 -22.88
C ASP A 174 -13.30 16.53 -23.07
N ARG A 175 -13.36 15.75 -21.99
CA ARG A 175 -13.01 14.34 -22.03
C ARG A 175 -14.19 13.52 -22.50
N SER A 176 -13.90 12.48 -23.25
CA SER A 176 -14.89 11.54 -23.71
C SER A 176 -14.43 10.10 -23.50
N PHE A 177 -15.38 9.18 -23.45
CA PHE A 177 -15.10 7.77 -23.40
C PHE A 177 -16.01 6.98 -24.32
N MET A 178 -15.55 5.80 -24.72
CA MET A 178 -16.35 4.79 -25.40
C MET A 178 -16.18 3.46 -24.68
N VAL A 179 -17.26 2.71 -24.49
CA VAL A 179 -17.22 1.40 -23.83
C VAL A 179 -16.94 0.35 -24.88
N SER A 180 -15.97 -0.52 -24.62
CA SER A 180 -15.70 -1.67 -25.46
C SER A 180 -16.02 -2.96 -24.74
N TRP A 181 -16.84 -3.79 -25.38
CA TRP A 181 -17.31 -5.06 -24.86
C TRP A 181 -17.31 -6.10 -25.98
N ARG A 182 -16.57 -7.20 -25.77
CA ARG A 182 -16.51 -8.35 -26.71
C ARG A 182 -16.23 -7.97 -28.17
N GLY A 183 -15.31 -7.03 -28.39
CA GLY A 183 -14.92 -6.58 -29.73
C GLY A 183 -15.73 -5.39 -30.27
N GLU A 184 -16.94 -5.18 -29.75
CA GLU A 184 -17.79 -4.04 -30.10
C GLU A 184 -17.42 -2.78 -29.29
N VAL A 185 -17.83 -1.63 -29.83
CA VAL A 185 -17.56 -0.31 -29.25
C VAL A 185 -18.83 0.54 -29.28
N SER A 186 -19.14 1.20 -28.15
CA SER A 186 -20.28 2.12 -28.04
C SER A 186 -20.03 3.44 -28.77
N LYS A 187 -21.09 4.24 -28.92
CA LYS A 187 -20.92 5.67 -29.25
C LYS A 187 -20.08 6.36 -28.17
N SER A 188 -19.34 7.39 -28.59
CA SER A 188 -18.56 8.23 -27.68
C SER A 188 -19.50 9.06 -26.79
N GLN A 189 -19.21 9.10 -25.50
CA GLN A 189 -19.96 9.86 -24.51
C GLN A 189 -19.04 10.85 -23.80
N GLN A 190 -19.55 12.04 -23.48
CA GLN A 190 -18.81 13.06 -22.74
C GLN A 190 -18.70 12.70 -21.25
N LEU A 191 -17.57 13.06 -20.64
CA LEU A 191 -17.27 12.85 -19.24
C LEU A 191 -17.12 14.21 -18.55
N ALA A 192 -18.15 14.61 -17.79
CA ALA A 192 -18.21 15.91 -17.13
C ALA A 192 -17.56 15.92 -15.73
N THR A 193 -17.37 14.75 -15.11
CA THR A 193 -16.80 14.60 -13.77
C THR A 193 -15.83 13.44 -13.72
N GLY A 194 -15.01 13.41 -12.68
CA GLY A 194 -14.10 12.33 -12.39
C GLY A 194 -12.71 12.53 -12.98
N VAL A 195 -11.80 11.71 -12.49
CA VAL A 195 -10.44 11.57 -12.98
C VAL A 195 -10.28 10.18 -13.62
N PRO A 196 -9.63 10.04 -14.79
CA PRO A 196 -9.66 8.78 -15.52
C PRO A 196 -9.01 7.62 -14.74
N GLN A 197 -9.75 6.52 -14.53
CA GLN A 197 -9.23 5.36 -13.83
C GLN A 197 -8.22 4.60 -14.71
N GLY A 198 -6.93 4.67 -14.36
CA GLY A 198 -5.81 4.18 -15.18
C GLY A 198 -4.91 5.28 -15.75
N SER A 199 -5.21 6.54 -15.46
CA SER A 199 -4.31 7.68 -15.63
C SER A 199 -3.15 7.64 -14.64
N VAL A 200 -2.05 8.30 -15.01
CA VAL A 200 -0.88 8.52 -14.14
C VAL A 200 -1.18 9.62 -13.13
N LEU A 201 -1.89 10.68 -13.54
CA LEU A 201 -2.20 11.83 -12.68
C LEU A 201 -3.40 11.62 -11.76
N GLY A 202 -4.39 10.81 -12.15
CA GLY A 202 -5.66 10.65 -11.43
C GLY A 202 -5.51 10.38 -9.95
N PRO A 203 -4.62 9.46 -9.51
CA PRO A 203 -4.47 9.18 -8.09
C PRO A 203 -3.86 10.32 -7.26
N LEU A 204 -2.94 11.10 -7.85
CA LEU A 204 -2.40 12.30 -7.20
C LEU A 204 -3.49 13.37 -7.07
N LEU A 205 -4.26 13.60 -8.13
CA LEU A 205 -5.37 14.55 -8.13
C LEU A 205 -6.45 14.16 -7.13
N PHE A 206 -6.77 12.87 -7.02
CA PHE A 206 -7.69 12.37 -6.00
C PHE A 206 -7.16 12.59 -4.58
N SER A 207 -5.86 12.36 -4.36
CA SER A 207 -5.23 12.64 -3.05
C SER A 207 -5.31 14.12 -2.67
N ILE A 208 -5.11 15.02 -3.64
CA ILE A 208 -5.29 16.47 -3.46
C ILE A 208 -6.74 16.80 -3.13
N TYR A 209 -7.69 16.19 -3.84
CA TYR A 209 -9.12 16.38 -3.62
C TYR A 209 -9.55 16.06 -2.18
N MET A 210 -8.96 15.01 -1.59
CA MET A 210 -9.27 14.54 -0.25
C MET A 210 -8.55 15.30 0.87
N THR A 211 -7.65 16.24 0.57
CA THR A 211 -6.72 16.81 1.57
C THR A 211 -7.44 17.53 2.72
N SER A 212 -8.60 18.16 2.49
CA SER A 212 -9.33 18.87 3.55
C SER A 212 -10.10 17.94 4.51
N LEU A 213 -10.36 16.68 4.12
CA LEU A 213 -11.07 15.70 4.95
C LEU A 213 -10.37 15.45 6.29
N GLY A 214 -9.04 15.49 6.31
CA GLY A 214 -8.24 15.28 7.51
C GLY A 214 -8.61 16.22 8.65
N SER A 215 -8.92 17.49 8.34
CA SER A 215 -9.31 18.49 9.33
C SER A 215 -10.68 18.19 9.96
N VAL A 216 -11.62 17.68 9.16
CA VAL A 216 -12.95 17.25 9.61
C VAL A 216 -12.81 16.09 10.59
N ILE A 217 -11.98 15.11 10.26
CA ILE A 217 -11.73 13.94 11.11
C ILE A 217 -11.09 14.36 12.45
N GLN A 218 -10.06 15.19 12.39
CA GLN A 218 -9.30 15.61 13.56
C GLN A 218 -10.11 16.47 14.53
N LYS A 219 -11.12 17.22 14.05
CA LYS A 219 -12.06 17.97 14.89
C LYS A 219 -12.76 17.07 15.92
N HIS A 220 -13.00 15.81 15.57
CA HIS A 220 -13.58 14.81 16.47
C HIS A 220 -12.52 14.03 17.25
N GLY A 221 -11.25 14.46 17.21
CA GLY A 221 -10.08 13.83 17.84
C GLY A 221 -9.79 12.41 17.36
N PHE A 222 -10.19 12.07 16.14
CA PHE A 222 -9.75 10.87 15.46
C PHE A 222 -8.39 11.11 14.79
N SER A 223 -7.54 10.09 14.84
CA SER A 223 -6.43 9.97 13.90
C SER A 223 -6.93 9.27 12.64
N TYR A 224 -6.20 9.45 11.54
CA TYR A 224 -6.54 8.79 10.29
C TYR A 224 -5.32 8.43 9.48
N HIS A 225 -5.53 7.54 8.53
CA HIS A 225 -4.56 7.18 7.52
C HIS A 225 -5.26 6.95 6.19
N CYS A 226 -4.75 7.55 5.13
CA CYS A 226 -5.29 7.41 3.79
C CYS A 226 -4.32 6.60 2.93
N TYR A 227 -4.87 5.74 2.08
CA TYR A 227 -4.15 5.10 1.00
C TYR A 227 -5.00 5.16 -0.25
N ALA A 228 -4.73 6.15 -1.10
CA ALA A 228 -5.60 6.48 -2.22
C ALA A 228 -7.02 6.85 -1.74
N ASP A 229 -8.04 6.13 -2.19
CA ASP A 229 -9.44 6.22 -1.79
C ASP A 229 -9.76 5.52 -0.46
N ASP A 230 -8.94 4.56 -0.03
CA ASP A 230 -9.13 3.88 1.25
C ASP A 230 -8.80 4.84 2.41
N THR A 231 -9.80 5.21 3.20
CA THR A 231 -9.66 6.10 4.36
C THR A 231 -9.93 5.33 5.66
N GLN A 232 -8.98 5.37 6.57
CA GLN A 232 -9.02 4.64 7.83
C GLN A 232 -9.06 5.65 8.98
N LEU A 233 -10.05 5.58 9.84
CA LEU A 233 -10.16 6.42 11.03
C LEU A 233 -9.90 5.57 12.26
N TYR A 234 -9.17 6.09 13.23
CA TYR A 234 -8.98 5.39 14.49
C TYR A 234 -8.81 6.36 15.65
N PHE A 235 -9.29 5.94 16.82
CA PHE A 235 -9.03 6.63 18.07
C PHE A 235 -9.08 5.63 19.23
N SER A 236 -8.47 6.04 20.33
CA SER A 236 -8.39 5.24 21.55
C SER A 236 -9.09 5.95 22.69
N PHE A 237 -9.74 5.18 23.55
CA PHE A 237 -10.60 5.67 24.61
C PHE A 237 -10.53 4.74 25.83
N GLN A 238 -10.99 5.24 26.98
CA GLN A 238 -11.08 4.39 28.17
C GLN A 238 -12.22 3.37 28.01
N PRO A 239 -12.07 2.11 28.46
CA PRO A 239 -13.08 1.08 28.19
C PRO A 239 -14.50 1.39 28.67
N ASP A 240 -14.64 2.28 29.65
CA ASP A 240 -15.87 2.73 30.27
C ASP A 240 -16.40 4.07 29.71
N ASP A 241 -15.75 4.65 28.69
CA ASP A 241 -16.13 5.94 28.11
C ASP A 241 -17.51 5.86 27.42
N PRO A 242 -18.55 6.53 27.97
CA PRO A 242 -19.90 6.47 27.41
C PRO A 242 -20.08 7.32 26.14
N THR A 243 -19.12 8.20 25.84
CA THR A 243 -19.24 9.19 24.74
C THR A 243 -18.86 8.61 23.38
N VAL A 244 -18.28 7.41 23.34
CA VAL A 244 -17.72 6.76 22.15
C VAL A 244 -18.72 6.68 21.00
N VAL A 245 -19.95 6.25 21.28
CA VAL A 245 -21.01 6.10 20.26
C VAL A 245 -21.39 7.44 19.66
N ALA A 246 -21.65 8.44 20.51
CA ALA A 246 -22.01 9.79 20.08
C ALA A 246 -20.89 10.42 19.25
N ARG A 247 -19.63 10.22 19.67
CA ARG A 247 -18.45 10.75 19.00
C ARG A 247 -18.22 10.11 17.63
N ILE A 248 -18.39 8.79 17.50
CA ILE A 248 -18.32 8.11 16.20
C ILE A 248 -19.44 8.60 15.28
N SER A 249 -20.67 8.69 15.78
CA SER A 249 -21.83 9.15 15.00
C SER A 249 -21.65 10.59 14.50
N ALA A 250 -21.21 11.51 15.37
CA ALA A 250 -20.93 12.90 15.00
C ALA A 250 -19.81 13.01 13.95
N CYS A 251 -18.72 12.24 14.12
CA CYS A 251 -17.62 12.19 13.16
C CYS A 251 -18.08 11.70 11.78
N LEU A 252 -18.80 10.59 11.73
CA LEU A 252 -19.31 10.04 10.47
C LEU A 252 -20.36 10.95 9.81
N SER A 253 -21.16 11.67 10.60
CA SER A 253 -22.11 12.67 10.07
C SER A 253 -21.39 13.84 9.40
N ASP A 254 -20.39 14.43 10.06
CA ASP A 254 -19.60 15.53 9.50
C ASP A 254 -18.82 15.07 8.25
N ILE A 255 -18.26 13.85 8.27
CA ILE A 255 -17.61 13.25 7.10
C ILE A 255 -18.61 13.06 5.96
N SER A 256 -19.81 12.55 6.24
CA SER A 256 -20.84 12.37 5.21
C SER A 256 -21.27 13.70 4.61
N SER A 257 -21.44 14.76 5.43
CA SER A 257 -21.74 16.11 4.96
C SER A 257 -20.61 16.63 4.07
N TRP A 258 -19.36 16.54 4.55
CA TRP A 258 -18.20 16.97 3.78
C TRP A 258 -18.10 16.23 2.43
N MET A 259 -18.31 14.90 2.43
CA MET A 259 -18.27 14.10 1.20
C MET A 259 -19.36 14.56 0.23
N ASN A 260 -20.59 14.78 0.70
CA ASN A 260 -21.67 15.29 -0.14
C ASN A 260 -21.35 16.66 -0.74
N ASP A 261 -20.80 17.60 0.06
CA ASP A 261 -20.37 18.92 -0.41
C ASP A 261 -19.24 18.84 -1.46
N HIS A 262 -18.46 17.76 -1.41
CA HIS A 262 -17.41 17.44 -2.38
C HIS A 262 -17.89 16.46 -3.46
N HIS A 263 -19.20 16.26 -3.64
CA HIS A 263 -19.79 15.35 -4.63
C HIS A 263 -19.27 13.90 -4.55
N LEU A 264 -18.77 13.48 -3.39
CA LEU A 264 -18.37 12.11 -3.09
C LEU A 264 -19.51 11.40 -2.36
N GLN A 265 -19.59 10.08 -2.52
CA GLN A 265 -20.62 9.27 -1.89
C GLN A 265 -20.01 8.25 -0.94
N LEU A 266 -20.23 8.45 0.37
CA LEU A 266 -19.86 7.49 1.41
C LEU A 266 -20.73 6.23 1.30
N ASN A 267 -20.11 5.05 1.27
CA ASN A 267 -20.81 3.78 1.29
C ASN A 267 -20.90 3.23 2.72
N LEU A 268 -21.96 3.61 3.42
CA LEU A 268 -22.19 3.16 4.81
C LEU A 268 -22.36 1.65 4.93
N THR A 269 -22.93 0.98 3.92
CA THR A 269 -23.13 -0.47 3.95
C THR A 269 -21.82 -1.27 3.84
N LYS A 270 -20.78 -0.68 3.25
CA LYS A 270 -19.44 -1.27 3.13
C LYS A 270 -18.45 -0.71 4.14
N THR A 271 -18.86 0.29 4.92
CA THR A 271 -18.03 0.84 5.98
C THR A 271 -17.87 -0.21 7.07
N GLU A 272 -16.64 -0.63 7.35
CA GLU A 272 -16.35 -1.64 8.37
C GLU A 272 -15.92 -0.96 9.68
N LEU A 273 -16.52 -1.40 10.79
CA LEU A 273 -16.13 -0.99 12.15
C LEU A 273 -15.47 -2.17 12.86
N LEU A 274 -14.28 -1.95 13.41
CA LEU A 274 -13.55 -2.92 14.24
C LEU A 274 -13.27 -2.29 15.60
N VAL A 275 -13.65 -2.96 16.68
CA VAL A 275 -13.29 -2.56 18.04
C VAL A 275 -12.16 -3.43 18.55
N VAL A 276 -11.03 -2.82 18.89
CA VAL A 276 -9.90 -3.46 19.56
C VAL A 276 -10.06 -3.20 21.05
N PRO A 277 -10.46 -4.18 21.87
CA PRO A 277 -10.66 -3.96 23.30
C PRO A 277 -9.33 -3.76 24.03
N ALA A 278 -9.41 -3.09 25.17
CA ALA A 278 -8.33 -3.04 26.16
C ALA A 278 -7.93 -4.44 26.66
N ASN A 279 -6.86 -4.49 27.46
CA ASN A 279 -6.48 -5.68 28.21
C ASN A 279 -6.41 -5.31 29.71
N PRO A 280 -7.28 -5.86 30.57
CA PRO A 280 -8.30 -6.89 30.32
C PRO A 280 -9.44 -6.43 29.39
N SER A 281 -10.04 -7.39 28.68
CA SER A 281 -11.05 -7.12 27.63
C SER A 281 -12.38 -6.63 28.22
N PHE A 282 -12.90 -5.55 27.67
CA PHE A 282 -14.27 -5.09 27.91
C PHE A 282 -15.13 -5.35 26.66
N HIS A 283 -16.35 -5.86 26.85
CA HIS A 283 -17.30 -6.09 25.76
C HIS A 283 -17.91 -4.77 25.32
N HIS A 284 -17.67 -4.39 24.06
CA HIS A 284 -18.26 -3.22 23.45
C HIS A 284 -19.30 -3.70 22.43
N ASN A 285 -20.55 -3.83 22.87
CA ASN A 285 -21.68 -4.14 22.00
C ASN A 285 -22.48 -2.86 21.81
N PHE A 286 -22.05 -2.02 20.88
CA PHE A 286 -22.80 -0.84 20.47
C PHE A 286 -23.02 -0.86 18.96
N SER A 287 -24.10 -0.22 18.51
CA SER A 287 -24.37 0.02 17.10
C SER A 287 -24.37 1.53 16.84
N ILE A 288 -23.86 1.92 15.68
CA ILE A 288 -23.87 3.31 15.23
C ILE A 288 -24.99 3.46 14.20
N GLN A 289 -25.96 4.31 14.50
CA GLN A 289 -26.98 4.71 13.54
C GLN A 289 -26.53 5.96 12.79
N LEU A 290 -26.54 5.90 11.46
CA LEU A 290 -26.28 7.05 10.60
C LEU A 290 -27.29 7.05 9.44
N GLY A 291 -28.23 7.99 9.48
CA GLY A 291 -29.36 8.02 8.55
C GLY A 291 -30.19 6.73 8.67
N SER A 292 -30.35 6.02 7.56
CA SER A 292 -31.04 4.72 7.50
C SER A 292 -30.12 3.50 7.69
N SER A 293 -28.81 3.72 7.84
CA SER A 293 -27.82 2.64 7.93
C SER A 293 -27.37 2.41 9.37
N THR A 294 -27.28 1.13 9.76
CA THR A 294 -26.71 0.71 11.04
C THR A 294 -25.35 0.07 10.82
N ILE A 295 -24.31 0.62 11.43
CA ILE A 295 -22.95 0.07 11.43
C ILE A 295 -22.74 -0.67 12.75
N THR A 296 -22.39 -1.95 12.66
CA THR A 296 -22.11 -2.80 13.82
C THR A 296 -20.63 -3.22 13.85
N PRO A 297 -20.02 -3.33 15.05
CA PRO A 297 -18.66 -3.85 15.18
C PRO A 297 -18.53 -5.28 14.64
N SER A 298 -17.59 -5.45 13.73
CA SER A 298 -17.14 -6.74 13.23
C SER A 298 -15.98 -7.28 14.08
N ARG A 299 -15.79 -8.60 14.11
CA ARG A 299 -14.62 -9.22 14.78
C ARG A 299 -13.34 -9.14 13.94
N THR A 300 -13.50 -8.99 12.64
CA THR A 300 -12.44 -8.94 11.64
C THR A 300 -12.80 -7.93 10.56
N ALA A 301 -11.84 -7.13 10.10
CA ALA A 301 -12.00 -6.21 8.98
C ALA A 301 -10.85 -6.38 7.98
N ARG A 302 -11.11 -6.15 6.69
CA ARG A 302 -10.06 -6.23 5.65
C ARG A 302 -9.53 -4.85 5.35
N ASN A 303 -8.29 -4.58 5.76
CA ASN A 303 -7.62 -3.30 5.60
C ASN A 303 -6.40 -3.44 4.67
N LEU A 304 -6.41 -2.76 3.52
CA LEU A 304 -5.34 -2.78 2.50
C LEU A 304 -4.80 -4.19 2.18
N GLY A 305 -5.72 -5.16 2.05
CA GLY A 305 -5.41 -6.55 1.73
C GLY A 305 -5.01 -7.44 2.92
N VAL A 306 -4.86 -6.87 4.13
CA VAL A 306 -4.60 -7.61 5.38
C VAL A 306 -5.91 -7.77 6.16
N VAL A 307 -6.10 -8.93 6.78
CA VAL A 307 -7.28 -9.17 7.64
C VAL A 307 -6.87 -8.91 9.09
N MET A 308 -7.47 -7.90 9.71
CA MET A 308 -7.21 -7.53 11.10
C MET A 308 -8.32 -8.06 11.98
N ASP A 309 -7.98 -8.82 13.02
CA ASP A 309 -8.89 -9.22 14.08
C ASP A 309 -8.84 -8.27 15.28
N HIS A 310 -9.90 -8.25 16.07
CA HIS A 310 -10.01 -7.42 17.28
C HIS A 310 -8.88 -7.63 18.31
N GLN A 311 -8.13 -8.74 18.27
CA GLN A 311 -6.99 -8.99 19.16
C GLN A 311 -5.64 -8.62 18.52
N LEU A 312 -5.64 -8.17 17.27
CA LEU A 312 -4.45 -7.92 16.46
C LEU A 312 -3.49 -9.13 16.43
N SER A 313 -4.07 -10.33 16.40
CA SER A 313 -3.36 -11.60 16.38
C SER A 313 -2.97 -12.07 14.98
N PHE A 314 -3.66 -11.54 13.95
CA PHE A 314 -3.51 -11.84 12.53
C PHE A 314 -3.69 -13.32 12.17
N THR A 315 -4.36 -14.09 13.04
CA THR A 315 -4.60 -15.54 12.84
C THR A 315 -5.41 -15.81 11.59
N ASP A 316 -6.50 -15.07 11.38
CA ASP A 316 -7.37 -15.19 10.21
C ASP A 316 -6.67 -14.76 8.92
N HIS A 317 -5.81 -13.74 8.98
CA HIS A 317 -4.97 -13.33 7.86
C HIS A 317 -3.99 -14.46 7.48
N ILE A 318 -3.26 -15.00 8.46
CA ILE A 318 -2.32 -16.10 8.25
C ILE A 318 -3.03 -17.32 7.69
N ALA A 319 -4.21 -17.66 8.20
CA ALA A 319 -5.01 -18.78 7.70
C ALA A 319 -5.43 -18.57 6.23
N THR A 320 -5.88 -17.36 5.88
CA THR A 320 -6.28 -16.98 4.52
C THR A 320 -5.10 -17.02 3.55
N THR A 321 -3.97 -16.42 3.93
CA THR A 321 -2.72 -16.42 3.13
C THR A 321 -2.22 -17.84 2.92
N THR A 322 -2.21 -18.65 3.98
CA THR A 322 -1.81 -20.07 3.93
C THR A 322 -2.72 -20.86 2.98
N ARG A 323 -4.05 -20.66 3.03
CA ARG A 323 -5.00 -21.32 2.13
C ARG A 323 -4.74 -20.97 0.67
N SER A 324 -4.55 -19.69 0.37
CA SER A 324 -4.23 -19.22 -1.00
C SER A 324 -2.91 -19.81 -1.50
N CYS A 325 -1.87 -19.83 -0.66
CA CYS A 325 -0.58 -20.41 -1.03
C CYS A 325 -0.64 -21.92 -1.23
N ARG A 326 -1.42 -22.66 -0.42
CA ARG A 326 -1.64 -24.10 -0.63
C ARG A 326 -2.28 -24.38 -1.98
N PHE A 327 -3.28 -23.59 -2.36
CA PHE A 327 -3.92 -23.70 -3.66
C PHE A 327 -2.93 -23.48 -4.80
N ALA A 328 -2.09 -22.42 -4.72
CA ALA A 328 -1.05 -22.17 -5.71
C ALA A 328 -0.03 -23.32 -5.78
N LEU A 329 0.48 -23.79 -4.63
CA LEU A 329 1.43 -24.91 -4.57
C LEU A 329 0.84 -26.21 -5.12
N TYR A 330 -0.44 -26.48 -4.86
CA TYR A 330 -1.13 -27.64 -5.40
C TYR A 330 -1.15 -27.61 -6.93
N ASN A 331 -1.48 -26.47 -7.53
CA ASN A 331 -1.48 -26.32 -8.98
C ASN A 331 -0.08 -26.40 -9.59
N ILE A 332 0.93 -25.77 -8.96
CA ILE A 332 2.33 -25.89 -9.40
C ILE A 332 2.80 -27.34 -9.32
N ARG A 333 2.44 -28.07 -8.26
CA ARG A 333 2.85 -29.48 -8.09
C ARG A 333 2.29 -30.39 -9.19
N LYS A 334 1.10 -30.11 -9.72
CA LYS A 334 0.52 -30.87 -10.85
C LYS A 334 1.37 -30.76 -12.11
N ILE A 335 1.86 -29.55 -12.41
CA ILE A 335 2.67 -29.29 -13.61
C ILE A 335 4.17 -29.45 -13.36
N ARG A 336 4.59 -29.69 -12.11
CA ARG A 336 6.00 -29.79 -11.71
C ARG A 336 6.85 -30.73 -12.59
N PRO A 337 6.36 -31.91 -13.05
CA PRO A 337 7.14 -32.78 -13.93
C PRO A 337 7.55 -32.15 -15.27
N PHE A 338 6.81 -31.13 -15.72
CA PHE A 338 7.04 -30.45 -16.99
C PHE A 338 7.82 -29.14 -16.85
N LEU A 339 8.27 -28.81 -15.63
CA LEU A 339 8.96 -27.56 -15.33
C LEU A 339 10.42 -27.82 -14.95
N SER A 340 11.30 -26.92 -15.40
CA SER A 340 12.66 -26.81 -14.85
C SER A 340 12.61 -26.33 -13.39
N GLU A 341 13.70 -26.55 -12.66
CA GLU A 341 13.86 -26.02 -11.30
C GLU A 341 13.72 -24.49 -11.28
N GLN A 342 14.35 -23.80 -12.23
CA GLN A 342 14.33 -22.34 -12.35
C GLN A 342 12.92 -21.82 -12.63
N ALA A 343 12.19 -22.44 -13.57
CA ALA A 343 10.81 -22.06 -13.85
C ALA A 343 9.90 -22.28 -12.63
N THR A 344 10.09 -23.40 -11.93
CA THR A 344 9.34 -23.70 -10.70
C THR A 344 9.65 -22.68 -9.60
N GLN A 345 10.92 -22.31 -9.43
CA GLN A 345 11.33 -21.29 -8.48
C GLN A 345 10.67 -19.93 -8.79
N LEU A 346 10.63 -19.51 -10.06
CA LEU A 346 9.96 -18.28 -10.47
C LEU A 346 8.45 -18.31 -10.15
N LEU A 347 7.76 -19.42 -10.45
CA LEU A 347 6.34 -19.56 -10.11
C LEU A 347 6.10 -19.52 -8.60
N VAL A 348 6.94 -20.19 -7.82
CA VAL A 348 6.85 -20.19 -6.35
C VAL A 348 7.15 -18.82 -5.77
N GLN A 349 8.13 -18.08 -6.31
CA GLN A 349 8.40 -16.71 -5.91
C GLN A 349 7.21 -15.80 -6.20
N ALA A 350 6.67 -15.86 -7.43
CA ALA A 350 5.58 -15.00 -7.89
C ALA A 350 4.24 -15.32 -7.22
N LEU A 351 3.95 -16.59 -6.93
CA LEU A 351 2.63 -17.03 -6.45
C LEU A 351 2.59 -17.42 -4.97
N VAL A 352 3.73 -17.66 -4.32
CA VAL A 352 3.76 -18.08 -2.91
C VAL A 352 4.54 -17.08 -2.07
N LEU A 353 5.82 -16.87 -2.36
CA LEU A 353 6.66 -15.99 -1.52
C LEU A 353 6.18 -14.54 -1.56
N SER A 354 5.74 -14.04 -2.71
CA SER A 354 5.13 -12.71 -2.83
C SER A 354 3.94 -12.50 -1.87
N ARG A 355 3.15 -13.54 -1.60
CA ARG A 355 2.01 -13.52 -0.66
C ARG A 355 2.47 -13.63 0.79
N LEU A 356 3.53 -14.40 1.06
CA LEU A 356 4.13 -14.49 2.40
C LEU A 356 4.84 -13.19 2.80
N ASP A 357 5.38 -12.47 1.82
CA ASP A 357 6.15 -11.25 2.03
C ASP A 357 5.29 -10.00 2.11
N TYR A 358 4.03 -10.05 1.65
CA TYR A 358 3.12 -8.91 1.67
C TYR A 358 2.76 -8.52 3.11
N CYS A 359 3.12 -7.30 3.50
CA CYS A 359 2.85 -6.71 4.83
C CYS A 359 3.33 -7.56 6.02
N ASN A 360 4.39 -8.33 5.86
CA ASN A 360 4.83 -9.28 6.88
C ASN A 360 5.49 -8.60 8.10
N ALA A 361 5.87 -7.32 8.03
CA ALA A 361 6.36 -6.56 9.18
C ALA A 361 5.30 -6.44 10.30
N LEU A 362 4.01 -6.49 9.95
CA LEU A 362 2.90 -6.48 10.92
C LEU A 362 2.90 -7.71 11.85
N LEU A 363 3.50 -8.81 11.38
CA LEU A 363 3.59 -10.09 12.10
C LEU A 363 4.73 -10.12 13.11
N ALA A 364 5.53 -9.05 13.20
CA ALA A 364 6.62 -8.94 14.15
C ALA A 364 6.13 -9.03 15.61
N GLY A 365 6.88 -9.73 16.45
CA GLY A 365 6.55 -9.96 17.87
C GLY A 365 5.41 -10.95 18.13
N LEU A 366 4.77 -11.51 17.11
CA LEU A 366 3.76 -12.55 17.30
C LEU A 366 4.39 -13.88 17.79
N PRO A 367 3.63 -14.71 18.55
CA PRO A 367 4.11 -16.00 19.00
C PRO A 367 4.54 -16.92 17.85
N ALA A 368 5.59 -17.72 18.06
CA ALA A 368 6.11 -18.64 17.05
C ALA A 368 5.06 -19.66 16.57
N CYS A 369 4.13 -20.07 17.44
CA CYS A 369 3.04 -20.96 17.07
C CYS A 369 2.09 -20.34 16.04
N THR A 370 1.85 -19.03 16.10
CA THR A 370 1.02 -18.27 15.16
C THR A 370 1.69 -18.15 13.80
N ILE A 371 3.02 -17.98 13.75
CA ILE A 371 3.79 -17.85 12.49
C ILE A 371 4.09 -19.21 11.83
N LYS A 372 4.12 -20.30 12.61
CA LYS A 372 4.44 -21.66 12.15
C LYS A 372 3.72 -22.10 10.86
N PRO A 373 2.42 -21.81 10.64
CA PRO A 373 1.75 -22.17 9.38
C PRO A 373 2.44 -21.58 8.13
N LEU A 374 2.93 -20.34 8.20
CA LEU A 374 3.65 -19.71 7.08
C LEU A 374 4.99 -20.41 6.82
N GLN A 375 5.71 -20.81 7.87
CA GLN A 375 6.94 -21.58 7.73
C GLN A 375 6.69 -22.92 7.05
N LEU A 376 5.59 -23.61 7.40
CA LEU A 376 5.23 -24.87 6.75
C LEU A 376 4.94 -24.69 5.26
N ILE A 377 4.39 -23.55 4.85
CA ILE A 377 4.18 -23.21 3.44
C ILE A 377 5.50 -22.98 2.73
N GLN A 378 6.40 -22.19 3.30
CA GLN A 378 7.74 -22.00 2.73
C GLN A 378 8.48 -23.34 2.61
N ASN A 379 8.35 -24.21 3.60
CA ASN A 379 8.95 -25.54 3.59
C ASN A 379 8.37 -26.42 2.48
N ALA A 380 7.06 -26.37 2.26
CA ALA A 380 6.42 -27.09 1.17
C ALA A 380 6.84 -26.52 -0.20
N ALA A 381 6.96 -25.20 -0.29
CA ALA A 381 7.39 -24.49 -1.49
C ALA A 381 8.81 -24.89 -1.93
N ALA A 382 9.78 -24.91 -1.01
CA ALA A 382 11.15 -25.33 -1.32
C ALA A 382 11.21 -26.79 -1.82
N ARG A 383 10.42 -27.69 -1.21
CA ARG A 383 10.32 -29.09 -1.67
C ARG A 383 9.70 -29.20 -3.06
N VAL A 384 8.73 -28.35 -3.40
CA VAL A 384 8.17 -28.32 -4.76
C VAL A 384 9.23 -27.86 -5.76
N VAL A 385 10.05 -26.86 -5.43
CA VAL A 385 11.14 -26.39 -6.32
C VAL A 385 12.10 -27.53 -6.66
N PHE A 386 12.60 -28.26 -5.67
CA PHE A 386 13.55 -29.36 -5.90
C PHE A 386 12.90 -30.72 -6.22
N ASN A 387 11.57 -30.78 -6.31
CA ASN A 387 10.81 -32.02 -6.50
C ASN A 387 11.05 -33.09 -5.41
N GLU A 388 11.28 -32.64 -4.18
CA GLU A 388 11.58 -33.49 -3.02
C GLU A 388 10.31 -34.04 -2.36
N PRO A 389 10.37 -35.20 -1.68
CA PRO A 389 9.25 -35.78 -0.95
C PRO A 389 8.88 -34.91 0.26
N LYS A 390 7.64 -35.06 0.74
CA LYS A 390 7.05 -34.25 1.84
C LYS A 390 7.90 -34.23 3.11
N LYS A 391 8.62 -35.33 3.40
CA LYS A 391 9.43 -35.52 4.60
C LYS A 391 10.91 -35.14 4.42
N ALA A 392 11.33 -34.69 3.23
CA ALA A 392 12.71 -34.31 2.98
C ALA A 392 13.19 -33.23 3.94
N HIS A 393 14.47 -33.32 4.33
CA HIS A 393 15.11 -32.38 5.23
C HIS A 393 15.12 -30.98 4.60
N ILE A 394 14.59 -29.99 5.31
CA ILE A 394 14.26 -28.69 4.70
C ILE A 394 15.42 -27.69 4.71
N THR A 395 16.27 -27.75 5.74
CA THR A 395 17.35 -26.78 5.95
C THR A 395 18.30 -26.67 4.75
N PRO A 396 18.77 -27.77 4.12
CA PRO A 396 19.65 -27.71 2.95
C PRO A 396 18.97 -27.08 1.74
N LEU A 397 17.66 -27.29 1.58
CA LEU A 397 16.89 -26.73 0.47
C LEU A 397 16.78 -25.21 0.61
N LEU A 398 16.50 -24.70 1.82
CA LEU A 398 16.43 -23.26 2.06
C LEU A 398 17.78 -22.57 1.86
N ILE A 399 18.87 -23.22 2.30
CA ILE A 399 20.24 -22.73 2.08
C ILE A 399 20.55 -22.65 0.58
N ARG A 400 20.29 -23.72 -0.19
CA ARG A 400 20.49 -23.74 -1.64
C ARG A 400 19.68 -22.67 -2.37
N LEU A 401 18.48 -22.36 -1.89
CA LEU A 401 17.62 -21.31 -2.45
C LEU A 401 17.96 -19.90 -1.94
N HIS A 402 18.88 -19.77 -0.97
CA HIS A 402 19.14 -18.54 -0.23
C HIS A 402 17.88 -17.89 0.35
N TRP A 403 16.95 -18.73 0.84
CA TRP A 403 15.71 -18.32 1.47
C TRP A 403 15.89 -18.26 2.99
N LEU A 404 15.58 -17.10 3.56
CA LEU A 404 15.51 -16.94 5.01
C LEU A 404 14.24 -17.65 5.54
N PRO A 405 14.31 -18.36 6.67
CA PRO A 405 13.11 -18.80 7.39
C PRO A 405 12.16 -17.63 7.63
N VAL A 406 10.85 -17.88 7.66
CA VAL A 406 9.82 -16.83 7.73
C VAL A 406 10.04 -15.86 8.89
N ALA A 407 10.37 -16.37 10.09
CA ALA A 407 10.65 -15.51 11.25
C ALA A 407 11.87 -14.61 11.04
N ALA A 408 12.96 -15.15 10.47
CA ALA A 408 14.14 -14.37 10.11
C ALA A 408 13.83 -13.36 8.99
N HIS A 409 12.94 -13.71 8.06
CA HIS A 409 12.51 -12.80 7.00
C HIS A 409 11.67 -11.63 7.53
N ILE A 410 10.79 -11.87 8.51
CA ILE A 410 10.06 -10.79 9.21
C ILE A 410 11.05 -9.86 9.94
N LYS A 411 12.02 -10.42 10.67
CA LYS A 411 13.09 -9.63 11.32
C LYS A 411 13.87 -8.80 10.30
N PHE A 412 14.25 -9.40 9.17
CA PHE A 412 14.91 -8.71 8.07
C PHE A 412 14.11 -7.52 7.54
N LYS A 413 12.78 -7.69 7.36
CA LYS A 413 11.90 -6.63 6.85
C LYS A 413 11.73 -5.47 7.84
N VAL A 414 11.56 -5.78 9.12
CA VAL A 414 11.50 -4.76 10.19
C VAL A 414 12.80 -3.96 10.27
N LEU A 415 13.95 -4.62 10.19
CA LEU A 415 15.26 -3.94 10.22
C LEU A 415 15.51 -3.10 8.96
N MET A 416 15.06 -3.55 7.80
CA MET A 416 15.08 -2.75 6.57
C MET A 416 14.19 -1.51 6.68
N LEU A 417 13.02 -1.62 7.31
CA LEU A 417 12.16 -0.46 7.60
C LEU A 417 12.83 0.49 8.60
N ALA A 418 13.41 -0.03 9.69
CA ALA A 418 14.14 0.77 10.66
C ALA A 418 15.29 1.56 10.02
N TYR A 419 16.10 0.93 9.17
CA TYR A 419 17.16 1.62 8.42
C TYR A 419 16.60 2.76 7.55
N LYS A 420 15.52 2.50 6.81
CA LYS A 420 14.90 3.52 5.96
C LYS A 420 14.37 4.67 6.81
N THR A 421 13.81 4.39 7.97
CA THR A 421 13.34 5.40 8.91
C THR A 421 14.48 6.26 9.45
N THR A 422 15.59 5.67 9.88
CA THR A 422 16.74 6.42 10.42
C THR A 422 17.48 7.23 9.37
N THR A 423 17.37 6.86 8.09
CA THR A 423 18.00 7.55 6.96
C THR A 423 17.05 8.50 6.21
N GLY A 424 15.82 8.71 6.69
CA GLY A 424 14.83 9.59 6.05
C GLY A 424 14.26 9.07 4.72
N MET A 425 14.43 7.78 4.41
CA MET A 425 13.89 7.11 3.23
C MET A 425 12.49 6.50 3.45
N ALA A 426 11.98 6.54 4.69
CA ALA A 426 10.65 6.08 5.07
C ALA A 426 9.73 7.28 5.36
N PRO A 427 8.40 7.06 5.45
CA PRO A 427 7.46 8.12 5.78
C PRO A 427 7.76 8.75 7.15
N THR A 428 7.50 10.05 7.26
CA THR A 428 7.76 10.83 8.49
C THR A 428 7.00 10.28 9.70
N TYR A 429 5.78 9.76 9.50
CA TYR A 429 4.99 9.16 10.58
C TYR A 429 5.61 7.89 11.18
N LEU A 430 6.54 7.20 10.50
CA LEU A 430 7.29 6.09 11.09
C LEU A 430 8.52 6.56 11.87
N SER A 431 9.00 7.77 11.60
CA SER A 431 10.19 8.35 12.25
C SER A 431 9.94 8.64 13.71
N SER A 432 8.70 8.94 14.08
CA SER A 432 8.29 9.11 15.49
C SER A 432 8.44 7.82 16.32
N PHE A 433 8.39 6.64 15.69
CA PHE A 433 8.47 5.35 16.38
C PHE A 433 9.91 4.87 16.63
N VAL A 434 10.89 5.43 15.91
CA VAL A 434 12.29 5.00 15.97
C VAL A 434 13.18 6.20 16.31
N GLN A 435 13.59 6.29 17.57
CA GLN A 435 14.40 7.39 18.07
C GLN A 435 15.87 6.98 18.17
N SER A 436 16.76 7.86 17.70
CA SER A 436 18.21 7.67 17.86
C SER A 436 18.60 7.84 19.32
N TYR A 437 19.45 6.94 19.82
CA TYR A 437 20.00 7.06 21.17
C TYR A 437 21.09 8.14 21.19
N VAL A 438 20.84 9.20 21.95
CA VAL A 438 21.82 10.27 22.21
C VAL A 438 22.26 10.16 23.66
N PRO A 439 23.51 9.76 23.95
CA PRO A 439 23.99 9.69 25.34
C PRO A 439 24.16 11.11 25.90
N SER A 440 23.88 11.28 27.20
CA SER A 440 24.02 12.57 27.91
C SER A 440 25.47 13.03 28.10
N ARG A 441 26.44 12.14 27.85
CA ARG A 441 27.88 12.41 27.86
C ARG A 441 28.49 11.82 26.59
N SER A 442 29.59 12.39 26.11
CA SER A 442 30.31 11.86 24.94
C SER A 442 30.91 10.50 25.30
N LEU A 443 30.25 9.42 24.87
CA LEU A 443 30.64 8.04 25.12
C LEU A 443 30.97 7.37 23.79
N HIS A 444 31.81 6.33 23.80
CA HIS A 444 32.14 5.54 22.60
C HIS A 444 30.88 4.98 21.91
N SER A 445 29.81 4.73 22.68
CA SER A 445 28.49 4.29 22.20
C SER A 445 27.75 5.32 21.34
N ALA A 446 28.14 6.60 21.35
CA ALA A 446 27.55 7.64 20.50
C ALA A 446 27.79 7.39 19.00
N SER A 447 28.90 6.73 18.66
CA SER A 447 29.25 6.39 17.26
C SER A 447 28.54 5.12 16.73
N GLU A 448 27.83 4.39 17.59
CA GLU A 448 27.29 3.06 17.26
C GLU A 448 25.91 3.07 16.59
N ARG A 449 25.31 4.25 16.38
CA ARG A 449 23.95 4.42 15.83
C ARG A 449 22.91 3.54 16.53
N ARG A 450 22.92 3.52 17.86
CA ARG A 450 21.92 2.77 18.65
C ARG A 450 20.55 3.44 18.59
N LEU A 451 19.50 2.65 18.81
CA LEU A 451 18.13 3.13 18.92
C LEU A 451 17.63 3.04 20.37
N VAL A 452 16.74 3.95 20.75
CA VAL A 452 16.09 3.93 22.06
C VAL A 452 15.08 2.78 22.10
N VAL A 453 15.21 1.90 23.09
CA VAL A 453 14.23 0.83 23.35
C VAL A 453 13.29 1.29 24.46
N PRO A 454 11.97 1.43 24.21
CA PRO A 454 11.02 1.78 25.24
C PRO A 454 11.04 0.77 26.41
N SER A 455 10.87 1.27 27.63
CA SER A 455 10.81 0.43 28.83
C SER A 455 9.59 -0.49 28.81
N GLN A 456 9.78 -1.77 29.14
CA GLN A 456 8.68 -2.75 29.22
C GLN A 456 7.92 -2.72 30.56
N ARG A 457 8.23 -1.79 31.49
CA ARG A 457 7.60 -1.74 32.81
C ARG A 457 6.07 -1.65 32.66
N GLY A 458 5.38 -2.77 32.87
CA GLY A 458 3.92 -2.85 32.95
C GLY A 458 3.18 -3.64 31.86
N SER A 459 3.77 -3.95 30.69
CA SER A 459 3.00 -4.66 29.63
C SER A 459 3.83 -5.50 28.67
N LYS A 460 3.68 -6.84 28.74
CA LYS A 460 4.23 -7.78 27.74
C LYS A 460 3.75 -7.48 26.32
N SER A 461 2.63 -6.75 26.17
CA SER A 461 2.08 -6.36 24.87
C SER A 461 2.96 -5.38 24.09
N LEU A 462 3.82 -4.62 24.78
CA LEU A 462 4.79 -3.71 24.14
C LEU A 462 5.81 -4.46 23.28
N SER A 463 6.11 -5.73 23.59
CA SER A 463 7.04 -6.54 22.78
C SER A 463 6.58 -6.78 21.33
N ARG A 464 5.30 -6.48 21.03
CA ARG A 464 4.68 -6.59 19.70
C ARG A 464 4.62 -5.27 18.95
N THR A 465 5.00 -4.15 19.57
CA THR A 465 4.97 -2.84 18.89
C THR A 465 6.22 -2.66 18.04
N PHE A 466 6.09 -1.99 16.90
CA PHE A 466 7.22 -1.66 16.04
C PHE A 466 8.23 -0.77 16.77
N SER A 467 7.76 0.21 17.55
CA SER A 467 8.59 1.07 18.39
C SER A 467 9.44 0.33 19.42
N TRP A 468 9.08 -0.91 19.77
CA TRP A 468 9.88 -1.74 20.66
C TRP A 468 10.70 -2.77 19.88
N THR A 469 10.05 -3.53 19.00
CA THR A 469 10.66 -4.65 18.27
C THR A 469 11.77 -4.17 17.34
N ALA A 470 11.59 -3.06 16.63
CA ALA A 470 12.58 -2.58 15.68
C ALA A 470 13.86 -2.07 16.37
N PRO A 471 13.80 -1.19 17.40
CA PRO A 471 14.97 -0.79 18.16
C PRO A 471 15.67 -1.94 18.89
N SER A 472 14.90 -2.86 19.46
CA SER A 472 15.43 -4.05 20.15
C SER A 472 16.28 -4.90 19.18
N TRP A 473 15.70 -5.31 18.05
CA TRP A 473 16.41 -6.09 17.05
C TRP A 473 17.55 -5.33 16.37
N TRP A 474 17.43 -4.02 16.24
CA TRP A 474 18.48 -3.19 15.67
C TRP A 474 19.71 -3.15 16.58
N ASN A 475 19.50 -3.04 17.89
CA ASN A 475 20.59 -2.99 18.85
C ASN A 475 21.34 -4.32 19.01
N ASP A 476 20.72 -5.45 18.61
CA ASP A 476 21.38 -6.75 18.51
C ASP A 476 22.34 -6.85 17.29
N LEU A 477 22.27 -5.92 16.34
CA LEU A 477 23.11 -5.97 15.14
C LEU A 477 24.55 -5.54 15.44
N PRO A 478 25.56 -6.17 14.79
CA PRO A 478 26.93 -5.70 14.82
C PRO A 478 27.03 -4.23 14.37
N ILE A 479 27.98 -3.50 14.96
CA ILE A 479 28.22 -2.09 14.64
C ILE A 479 28.45 -1.88 13.14
N SER A 480 29.20 -2.77 12.48
CA SER A 480 29.50 -2.72 11.05
C SER A 480 28.27 -2.79 10.15
N ILE A 481 27.18 -3.43 10.62
CA ILE A 481 25.91 -3.47 9.89
C ILE A 481 25.16 -2.16 10.13
N ARG A 482 25.06 -1.70 11.38
CA ARG A 482 24.35 -0.45 11.74
C ARG A 482 24.94 0.81 11.10
N THR A 483 26.26 0.85 10.93
CA THR A 483 26.98 1.97 10.34
C THR A 483 27.08 1.91 8.82
N SER A 484 26.41 0.96 8.16
CA SER A 484 26.38 0.86 6.69
C SER A 484 26.02 2.21 6.04
N GLU A 485 26.72 2.53 4.96
CA GLU A 485 26.59 3.82 4.26
C GLU A 485 25.37 3.89 3.33
N SER A 486 24.93 2.75 2.81
CA SER A 486 23.79 2.68 1.89
C SER A 486 22.85 1.53 2.22
N LEU A 487 21.59 1.69 1.82
CA LEU A 487 20.55 0.67 1.96
C LEU A 487 20.95 -0.66 1.29
N LEU A 488 21.69 -0.61 0.18
CA LEU A 488 22.11 -1.79 -0.56
C LEU A 488 23.17 -2.59 0.21
N ILE A 489 24.15 -1.90 0.79
CA ILE A 489 25.19 -2.52 1.64
C ILE A 489 24.54 -3.10 2.90
N PHE A 490 23.69 -2.31 3.56
CA PHE A 490 22.93 -2.75 4.74
C PHE A 490 22.13 -4.03 4.44
N LYS A 491 21.38 -4.05 3.33
CA LYS A 491 20.58 -5.20 2.90
C LYS A 491 21.45 -6.46 2.71
N LYS A 492 22.62 -6.32 2.09
CA LYS A 492 23.55 -7.43 1.85
C LYS A 492 24.09 -7.98 3.18
N HIS A 493 24.66 -7.12 4.02
CA HIS A 493 25.21 -7.52 5.32
C HIS A 493 24.15 -8.11 6.24
N LEU A 494 22.96 -7.51 6.28
CA LEU A 494 21.85 -8.00 7.07
C LEU A 494 21.38 -9.38 6.61
N LYS A 495 21.34 -9.64 5.29
CA LYS A 495 20.97 -10.97 4.78
C LYS A 495 22.01 -12.01 5.19
N THR A 496 23.29 -11.69 5.11
CA THR A 496 24.37 -12.58 5.55
C THR A 496 24.26 -12.89 7.05
N PHE A 497 24.06 -11.87 7.89
CA PHE A 497 23.87 -12.03 9.33
C PHE A 497 22.60 -12.81 9.71
N ALA A 498 21.52 -12.70 8.93
CA ALA A 498 20.31 -13.46 9.17
C ALA A 498 20.42 -14.94 8.71
N CYS A 499 21.47 -15.29 7.96
CA CYS A 499 21.76 -16.65 7.51
C CYS A 499 22.74 -17.40 8.42
N THR A 500 23.51 -16.67 9.24
CA THR A 500 24.37 -17.21 10.31
C THR A 500 23.56 -17.42 11.58
#